data_AF-A0AAF0L5F0-F1
#
_entry.id   AF-A0AAF0L5F0-F1
#
_cell.length_a   1.000
_cell.length_b   1.000
_cell.length_c   1.000
_cell.angle_alpha   90.00
_cell.angle_beta   90.00
_cell.angle_gamma   90.00
#
_symmetry.space_group_name_H-M   'P 1'
#
loop_
_entity.id
_entity.type
_entity.pdbx_description
1 polymer ?
#
loop_
_entity_poly.entity_id
_entity_poly.type
_entity_poly.pdbx_seq_one_letter_code
_entity_poly.pdbx_strand_id
1 'polypeptide(L)'
;MDRAPRTLPTAVAALVVLVVATAGAWYRLGPVTRATVWAEDGGPFFRDRLADGPVDSLLRPYAGYLHLLPRLVVDLGFARPIEEYAVTVAGACCVVVGVVSAAVFVLARDLVPAWPLRVVLAAVPVVVPVVPFEISGNAANLHWFMLVLVPWLFAARVRTWWGSALVAVLALGAVLTEPQTLLFAPLLVVAWWRPGLRDRLRALPVTVATVLAGAAQVTTALTTERASRPGDPSIRDVVHGYLLQPLAGAWTRRVGSVAAAVEHHGAVVVVLPAVLVAVLLVVAVVVGPWRARVQVLALGIGSVVVWTAALVLNASANGQWGEQAVTAFTAAPPTRYAAASAVLLTEGVVLAASVLIDRRSRSVDAGSTWLAIGGASVGWLAIAVVVAAAVTNVAPGDTQRSGGPAWRPQVASQTDACRADPSGVVHAKTAPWGTTLPCTLVLGGR
;
A
#
# COMPACT_ATOMS: atom_id res chain seq x y z
N MET A 1 10.74 30.07 27.27
CA MET A 1 9.90 30.65 26.20
C MET A 1 10.86 30.97 25.05
N ASP A 2 10.86 30.37 23.86
CA ASP A 2 9.90 29.53 23.17
C ASP A 2 10.61 28.49 22.28
N ARG A 3 10.38 27.20 22.53
CA ARG A 3 10.79 26.09 21.64
C ARG A 3 9.67 25.73 20.65
N ALA A 4 8.87 26.70 20.23
CA ALA A 4 7.81 26.52 19.23
C ALA A 4 8.14 27.32 17.97
N PRO A 5 8.95 26.78 17.04
CA PRO A 5 8.72 27.15 15.63
C PRO A 5 8.87 26.01 14.60
N ARG A 6 9.17 24.76 14.98
CA ARG A 6 9.39 23.66 14.00
C ARG A 6 8.28 22.60 13.90
N THR A 7 7.37 22.54 14.88
CA THR A 7 6.28 21.55 14.92
C THR A 7 5.11 21.93 14.02
N LEU A 8 4.67 23.19 14.06
CA LEU A 8 3.56 23.68 13.24
C LEU A 8 3.84 23.56 11.73
N PRO A 9 5.02 23.96 11.20
CA PRO A 9 5.31 23.78 9.78
C PRO A 9 5.32 22.31 9.34
N THR A 10 5.76 21.40 10.21
CA THR A 10 5.77 19.95 9.90
C THR A 10 4.34 19.39 9.88
N ALA A 11 3.49 19.80 10.82
CA ALA A 11 2.09 19.39 10.86
C ALA A 11 1.31 19.91 9.65
N VAL A 12 1.51 21.18 9.29
CA VAL A 12 0.91 21.78 8.08
C VAL A 12 1.40 21.05 6.83
N ALA A 13 2.70 20.79 6.69
CA ALA A 13 3.23 20.03 5.56
C ALA A 13 2.66 18.61 5.48
N ALA A 14 2.54 17.91 6.61
CA ALA A 14 1.94 16.58 6.67
C ALA A 14 0.44 16.61 6.28
N LEU A 15 -0.29 17.64 6.70
CA LEU A 15 -1.68 17.84 6.31
C LEU A 15 -1.81 18.12 4.81
N VAL A 16 -0.93 18.95 4.24
CA VAL A 16 -0.90 19.20 2.79
C VAL A 16 -0.59 17.91 2.03
N VAL A 17 0.38 17.12 2.48
CA VAL A 17 0.69 15.80 1.90
C VAL A 17 -0.54 14.90 1.96
N LEU A 18 -1.24 14.83 3.10
CA LEU A 18 -2.47 14.05 3.25
C LEU A 18 -3.52 14.47 2.21
N VAL A 19 -3.85 15.76 2.15
CA VAL A 19 -4.88 16.29 1.26
C VAL A 19 -4.52 16.05 -0.21
N VAL A 20 -3.28 16.34 -0.61
CA VAL A 20 -2.81 16.16 -1.99
C VAL A 20 -2.76 14.68 -2.36
N ALA A 21 -2.28 13.81 -1.47
CA ALA A 21 -2.25 12.37 -1.70
C ALA A 21 -3.67 11.78 -1.83
N THR A 22 -4.60 12.19 -0.96
CA THR A 22 -6.01 11.78 -1.06
C THR A 22 -6.65 12.26 -2.35
N ALA A 23 -6.46 13.53 -2.72
CA ALA A 23 -6.98 14.08 -3.97
C ALA A 23 -6.38 13.38 -5.19
N GLY A 24 -5.07 13.10 -5.17
CA GLY A 24 -4.37 12.37 -6.23
C GLY A 24 -4.89 10.94 -6.37
N ALA A 25 -5.02 10.20 -5.26
CA ALA A 25 -5.58 8.85 -5.26
C ALA A 25 -7.01 8.85 -5.81
N TRP A 26 -7.86 9.79 -5.37
CA TRP A 26 -9.24 9.94 -5.83
C TRP A 26 -9.33 10.27 -7.32
N TYR A 27 -8.51 11.19 -7.80
CA TYR A 27 -8.45 11.57 -9.21
C TYR A 27 -8.12 10.34 -10.07
N ARG A 28 -7.07 9.59 -9.71
CA ARG A 28 -6.57 8.44 -10.48
C ARG A 28 -7.58 7.30 -10.65
N LEU A 29 -8.59 7.18 -9.77
CA LEU A 29 -9.65 6.19 -9.95
C LEU A 29 -10.49 6.47 -11.20
N GLY A 30 -10.76 7.74 -11.51
CA GLY A 30 -11.76 8.11 -12.50
C GLY A 30 -13.20 7.91 -12.00
N PRO A 31 -14.20 8.41 -12.74
CA PRO A 31 -15.58 8.54 -12.26
C PRO A 31 -16.31 7.20 -12.09
N VAL A 32 -16.08 6.23 -12.99
CA VAL A 32 -16.74 4.92 -12.93
C VAL A 32 -16.18 4.10 -11.78
N THR A 33 -14.86 3.92 -11.73
CA THR A 33 -14.15 3.16 -10.68
C THR A 33 -14.53 3.59 -9.27
N ARG A 34 -14.57 4.90 -8.98
CA ARG A 34 -14.94 5.42 -7.65
C ARG A 34 -16.43 5.25 -7.31
N ALA A 35 -17.26 4.95 -8.30
CA ALA A 35 -18.69 4.71 -8.15
C ALA A 35 -19.06 3.21 -8.19
N THR A 36 -18.07 2.31 -8.32
CA THR A 36 -18.27 0.86 -8.41
C THR A 36 -17.82 0.17 -7.13
N VAL A 37 -18.73 -0.57 -6.50
CA VAL A 37 -18.41 -1.44 -5.36
C VAL A 37 -17.61 -2.64 -5.83
N TRP A 38 -16.53 -2.95 -5.12
CA TRP A 38 -15.58 -3.99 -5.51
C TRP A 38 -15.52 -5.15 -4.55
N ALA A 39 -15.59 -6.37 -5.08
CA ALA A 39 -15.30 -7.63 -4.43
C ALA A 39 -15.81 -7.66 -2.98
N GLU A 40 -14.90 -7.78 -2.00
CA GLU A 40 -15.25 -7.96 -0.60
C GLU A 40 -16.01 -6.78 0.01
N ASP A 41 -15.80 -5.56 -0.52
CA ASP A 41 -16.48 -4.35 -0.06
C ASP A 41 -18.00 -4.43 -0.27
N GLY A 42 -18.46 -5.20 -1.26
CA GLY A 42 -19.89 -5.47 -1.49
C GLY A 42 -20.31 -6.90 -1.17
N GLY A 43 -19.37 -7.75 -0.78
CA GLY A 43 -19.56 -9.18 -0.55
C GLY A 43 -19.49 -9.51 0.94
N PRO A 44 -18.50 -10.29 1.39
CA PRO A 44 -18.35 -10.69 2.78
C PRO A 44 -18.42 -9.54 3.80
N PHE A 45 -17.69 -8.44 3.61
CA PHE A 45 -17.70 -7.36 4.62
C PHE A 45 -19.05 -6.66 4.72
N PHE A 46 -19.69 -6.42 3.58
CA PHE A 46 -21.04 -5.86 3.52
C PHE A 46 -22.05 -6.77 4.21
N ARG A 47 -22.00 -8.07 3.91
CA ARG A 47 -22.91 -9.07 4.47
C ARG A 47 -22.69 -9.28 5.97
N ASP A 48 -21.45 -9.38 6.41
CA ASP A 48 -21.12 -9.47 7.85
C ASP A 48 -21.66 -8.24 8.59
N ARG A 49 -21.49 -7.05 8.00
CA ARG A 49 -22.02 -5.82 8.58
C ARG A 49 -23.55 -5.81 8.69
N LEU A 50 -24.25 -6.38 7.71
CA LEU A 50 -25.71 -6.54 7.79
C LEU A 50 -26.12 -7.56 8.87
N ALA A 51 -25.36 -8.64 9.02
CA ALA A 51 -25.69 -9.73 9.92
C ALA A 51 -25.41 -9.41 11.40
N ASP A 52 -24.27 -8.77 11.69
CA ASP A 52 -23.79 -8.62 13.08
C ASP A 52 -23.72 -7.16 13.54
N GLY A 53 -23.98 -6.22 12.64
CA GLY A 53 -23.87 -4.80 12.98
C GLY A 53 -22.43 -4.26 13.02
N PRO A 54 -22.25 -3.00 13.47
CA PRO A 54 -21.01 -2.24 13.30
C PRO A 54 -19.90 -2.57 14.30
N VAL A 55 -20.19 -3.34 15.36
CA VAL A 55 -19.20 -3.65 16.41
C VAL A 55 -18.74 -5.09 16.29
N ASP A 56 -19.69 -6.03 16.30
CA ASP A 56 -19.38 -7.47 16.30
C ASP A 56 -18.74 -7.92 14.98
N SER A 57 -19.00 -7.19 13.89
CA SER A 57 -18.34 -7.46 12.62
C SER A 57 -16.86 -7.06 12.60
N LEU A 58 -16.38 -6.10 13.40
CA LEU A 58 -15.04 -5.48 13.27
C LEU A 58 -13.86 -6.46 13.39
N LEU A 59 -14.01 -7.48 14.23
CA LEU A 59 -12.97 -8.48 14.48
C LEU A 59 -13.39 -9.86 13.96
N ARG A 60 -14.44 -9.93 13.13
CA ARG A 60 -14.84 -11.19 12.50
C ARG A 60 -13.75 -11.64 11.52
N PRO A 61 -13.19 -12.84 11.70
CA PRO A 61 -12.19 -13.37 10.78
C PRO A 61 -12.72 -13.51 9.35
N TYR A 62 -11.85 -13.22 8.38
CA TYR A 62 -12.10 -13.44 6.97
C TYR A 62 -10.83 -13.96 6.30
N ALA A 63 -10.88 -15.18 5.77
CA ALA A 63 -9.77 -15.79 5.02
C ALA A 63 -8.40 -15.77 5.74
N GLY A 64 -8.39 -15.87 7.08
CA GLY A 64 -7.18 -15.79 7.90
C GLY A 64 -6.74 -14.37 8.28
N TYR A 65 -7.57 -13.35 8.00
CA TYR A 65 -7.33 -11.94 8.31
C TYR A 65 -8.40 -11.41 9.26
N LEU A 66 -8.04 -10.45 10.12
CA LEU A 66 -9.02 -9.66 10.87
C LEU A 66 -9.61 -8.49 10.05
N HIS A 67 -8.81 -7.87 9.16
CA HIS A 67 -9.26 -6.81 8.25
C HIS A 67 -9.99 -5.64 8.96
N LEU A 68 -9.42 -5.14 10.06
CA LEU A 68 -10.03 -4.07 10.86
C LEU A 68 -10.32 -2.80 10.04
N LEU A 69 -9.33 -2.26 9.31
CA LEU A 69 -9.54 -1.04 8.52
C LEU A 69 -10.57 -1.24 7.39
N PRO A 70 -10.54 -2.32 6.60
CA PRO A 70 -11.59 -2.63 5.64
C PRO A 70 -13.00 -2.58 6.25
N ARG A 71 -13.19 -3.17 7.43
CA ARG A 71 -14.50 -3.21 8.11
C ARG A 71 -14.95 -1.83 8.61
N LEU A 72 -14.04 -1.04 9.19
CA LEU A 72 -14.32 0.35 9.57
C LEU A 72 -14.71 1.22 8.37
N VAL A 73 -14.11 0.98 7.20
CA VAL A 73 -14.48 1.68 5.97
C VAL A 73 -15.88 1.28 5.48
N VAL A 74 -16.21 -0.01 5.55
CA VAL A 74 -17.56 -0.50 5.25
C VAL A 74 -18.58 0.12 6.20
N ASP A 75 -18.30 0.16 7.50
CA ASP A 75 -19.15 0.83 8.50
C ASP A 75 -19.42 2.30 8.17
N LEU A 76 -18.39 3.03 7.74
CA LEU A 76 -18.54 4.41 7.30
C LEU A 76 -19.46 4.51 6.06
N GLY A 77 -19.37 3.54 5.14
CA GLY A 77 -20.29 3.41 4.02
C GLY A 77 -21.75 3.28 4.45
N PHE A 78 -22.03 2.46 5.48
CA PHE A 78 -23.37 2.30 6.07
C PHE A 78 -23.83 3.51 6.89
N ALA A 79 -22.92 4.38 7.32
CA ALA A 79 -23.27 5.61 8.04
C ALA A 79 -23.89 6.68 7.12
N ARG A 80 -23.86 6.48 5.80
CA ARG A 80 -24.38 7.36 4.75
C ARG A 80 -25.60 6.72 4.08
N PRO A 81 -26.40 7.47 3.29
CA PRO A 81 -27.42 6.87 2.43
C PRO A 81 -26.80 5.76 1.57
N ILE A 82 -27.48 4.63 1.44
CA ILE A 82 -26.91 3.45 0.80
C ILE A 82 -26.54 3.71 -0.66
N GLU A 83 -27.19 4.64 -1.34
CA GLU A 83 -26.85 5.11 -2.68
C GLU A 83 -25.45 5.72 -2.78
N GLU A 84 -24.92 6.28 -1.68
CA GLU A 84 -23.59 6.89 -1.58
C GLU A 84 -22.51 5.89 -1.16
N TYR A 85 -22.86 4.62 -0.96
CA TYR A 85 -21.96 3.61 -0.39
C TYR A 85 -20.63 3.49 -1.14
N ALA A 86 -20.69 3.27 -2.47
CA ALA A 86 -19.49 3.07 -3.28
C ALA A 86 -18.52 4.26 -3.23
N VAL A 87 -19.05 5.48 -3.37
CA VAL A 87 -18.23 6.71 -3.35
C VAL A 87 -17.67 7.00 -1.95
N THR A 88 -18.43 6.64 -0.90
CA THR A 88 -17.99 6.78 0.50
C THR A 88 -16.84 5.82 0.79
N VAL A 89 -16.99 4.53 0.42
CA VAL A 89 -15.94 3.51 0.58
C VAL A 89 -14.69 3.91 -0.20
N ALA A 90 -14.82 4.25 -1.49
CA ALA A 90 -13.68 4.67 -2.31
C ALA A 90 -12.99 5.90 -1.72
N GLY A 91 -13.75 6.89 -1.25
CA GLY A 91 -13.23 8.13 -0.67
C GLY A 91 -12.49 7.89 0.64
N ALA A 92 -13.07 7.06 1.52
CA ALA A 92 -12.46 6.66 2.78
C ALA A 92 -11.13 5.92 2.54
N CYS A 93 -11.08 5.01 1.56
CA CYS A 93 -9.83 4.36 1.15
C CYS A 93 -8.77 5.37 0.67
N CYS A 94 -9.15 6.38 -0.14
CA CYS A 94 -8.24 7.45 -0.55
C CYS A 94 -7.75 8.31 0.62
N VAL A 95 -8.57 8.51 1.67
CA VAL A 95 -8.15 9.17 2.91
C VAL A 95 -7.12 8.31 3.66
N VAL A 96 -7.35 7.00 3.80
CA VAL A 96 -6.39 6.08 4.42
C VAL A 96 -5.04 6.11 3.69
N VAL A 97 -5.03 6.10 2.36
CA VAL A 97 -3.80 6.25 1.58
C VAL A 97 -3.14 7.61 1.81
N GLY A 98 -3.91 8.69 1.91
CA GLY A 98 -3.37 10.01 2.29
C GLY A 98 -2.73 10.03 3.68
N VAL A 99 -3.32 9.32 4.65
CA VAL A 99 -2.75 9.13 5.99
C VAL A 99 -1.44 8.34 5.92
N VAL A 100 -1.39 7.26 5.12
CA VAL A 100 -0.16 6.48 4.88
C VAL A 100 0.94 7.38 4.33
N SER A 101 0.66 8.15 3.27
CA SER A 101 1.59 9.12 2.67
C SER A 101 2.07 10.17 3.68
N ALA A 102 1.17 10.77 4.44
CA ALA A 102 1.53 11.76 5.45
C ALA A 102 2.38 11.16 6.59
N ALA A 103 2.07 9.93 7.01
CA ALA A 103 2.85 9.21 7.99
C ALA A 103 4.27 8.93 7.47
N VAL A 104 4.42 8.45 6.23
CA VAL A 104 5.74 8.26 5.59
C VAL A 104 6.52 9.59 5.56
N PHE A 105 5.89 10.70 5.15
CA PHE A 105 6.53 12.02 5.13
C PHE A 105 7.11 12.44 6.51
N VAL A 106 6.34 12.22 7.57
CA VAL A 106 6.72 12.59 8.94
C VAL A 106 7.78 11.63 9.50
N LEU A 107 7.63 10.34 9.28
CA LEU A 107 8.48 9.28 9.85
C LEU A 107 9.84 9.21 9.13
N ALA A 108 9.88 9.50 7.84
CA ALA A 108 11.11 9.48 7.04
C ALA A 108 12.07 10.65 7.31
N ARG A 109 11.67 11.66 8.10
CA ARG A 109 12.46 12.89 8.35
C ARG A 109 13.90 12.69 8.81
N ASP A 110 14.17 11.60 9.52
CA ASP A 110 15.51 11.31 10.05
C ASP A 110 16.37 10.53 9.05
N LEU A 111 15.77 9.94 8.02
CA LEU A 111 16.44 9.17 6.97
C LEU A 111 16.55 9.95 5.65
N VAL A 112 15.60 10.86 5.38
CA VAL A 112 15.53 11.70 4.19
C VAL A 112 15.40 13.16 4.65
N PRO A 113 16.50 13.87 4.96
CA PRO A 113 16.40 15.21 5.53
C PRO A 113 15.84 16.24 4.54
N ALA A 114 16.19 16.11 3.25
CA ALA A 114 15.74 16.98 2.18
C ALA A 114 14.22 16.87 1.97
N TRP A 115 13.50 17.98 2.16
CA TRP A 115 12.04 17.98 2.07
C TRP A 115 11.49 17.60 0.68
N PRO A 116 12.11 17.95 -0.46
CA PRO A 116 11.56 17.56 -1.76
C PRO A 116 11.62 16.04 -1.95
N LEU A 117 12.73 15.41 -1.56
CA LEU A 117 12.89 13.95 -1.63
C LEU A 117 11.91 13.24 -0.69
N ARG A 118 11.58 13.84 0.47
CA ARG A 118 10.51 13.33 1.34
C ARG A 118 9.14 13.42 0.72
N VAL A 119 8.84 14.48 -0.02
CA VAL A 119 7.57 14.60 -0.75
C VAL A 119 7.49 13.52 -1.83
N VAL A 120 8.57 13.30 -2.58
CA VAL A 120 8.64 12.21 -3.58
C VAL A 120 8.42 10.86 -2.92
N LEU A 121 9.11 10.58 -1.81
CA LEU A 121 8.95 9.33 -1.04
C LEU A 121 7.51 9.14 -0.55
N ALA A 122 6.93 10.17 0.06
CA ALA A 122 5.56 10.14 0.59
C ALA A 122 4.50 10.00 -0.51
N ALA A 123 4.80 10.41 -1.74
CA ALA A 123 3.90 10.26 -2.88
C ALA A 123 3.89 8.83 -3.44
N VAL A 124 4.92 8.01 -3.20
CA VAL A 124 5.08 6.66 -3.77
C VAL A 124 3.82 5.78 -3.60
N PRO A 125 3.17 5.69 -2.42
CA PRO A 125 1.94 4.91 -2.26
C PRO A 125 0.82 5.33 -3.21
N VAL A 126 0.80 6.59 -3.65
CA VAL A 126 -0.24 7.11 -4.56
C VAL A 126 0.18 7.03 -6.01
N VAL A 127 1.45 7.25 -6.35
CA VAL A 127 1.88 7.49 -7.73
C VAL A 127 2.39 6.26 -8.47
N VAL A 128 2.71 5.18 -7.77
CA VAL A 128 3.17 3.94 -8.41
C VAL A 128 2.12 3.46 -9.43
N PRO A 129 2.51 3.11 -10.68
CA PRO A 129 1.57 2.89 -11.77
C PRO A 129 0.61 1.71 -11.59
N VAL A 130 1.03 0.61 -10.96
CA VAL A 130 0.16 -0.56 -10.71
C VAL A 130 -0.93 -0.31 -9.66
N VAL A 131 -0.73 0.65 -8.76
CA VAL A 131 -1.60 0.90 -7.60
C VAL A 131 -3.08 1.17 -7.95
N PRO A 132 -3.44 2.04 -8.91
CA PRO A 132 -4.84 2.30 -9.24
C PRO A 132 -5.53 1.15 -9.99
N PHE A 133 -4.79 0.17 -10.52
CA PHE A 133 -5.36 -0.87 -11.36
C PHE A 133 -6.41 -1.72 -10.62
N GLU A 134 -6.16 -2.01 -9.33
CA GLU A 134 -7.12 -2.73 -8.48
C GLU A 134 -7.13 -2.27 -7.02
N ILE A 135 -5.97 -1.92 -6.44
CA ILE A 135 -5.85 -1.79 -4.99
C ILE A 135 -6.35 -0.44 -4.44
N SER A 136 -6.32 0.62 -5.24
CA SER A 136 -6.77 1.94 -4.79
C SER A 136 -8.28 2.03 -4.68
N GLY A 137 -8.80 2.74 -3.68
CA GLY A 137 -10.24 3.00 -3.56
C GLY A 137 -11.08 1.74 -3.30
N ASN A 138 -10.49 0.76 -2.63
CA ASN A 138 -11.05 -0.56 -2.35
C ASN A 138 -10.62 -0.95 -0.93
N ALA A 139 -11.59 -1.27 -0.08
CA ALA A 139 -11.37 -1.43 1.36
C ALA A 139 -10.56 -2.70 1.64
N ALA A 140 -10.92 -3.83 1.03
CA ALA A 140 -10.18 -5.08 1.15
C ALA A 140 -8.70 -4.95 0.82
N ASN A 141 -8.39 -4.12 -0.17
CA ASN A 141 -7.02 -3.90 -0.63
C ASN A 141 -6.21 -2.89 0.22
N LEU A 142 -6.78 -2.35 1.31
CA LEU A 142 -6.03 -1.48 2.24
C LEU A 142 -4.86 -2.19 2.94
N HIS A 143 -4.92 -3.51 3.09
CA HIS A 143 -3.84 -4.33 3.66
C HIS A 143 -2.49 -4.15 2.94
N TRP A 144 -2.49 -3.93 1.62
CA TRP A 144 -1.27 -3.66 0.85
C TRP A 144 -0.58 -2.35 1.28
N PHE A 145 -1.36 -1.31 1.57
CA PHE A 145 -0.82 -0.04 2.05
C PHE A 145 -0.32 -0.13 3.50
N MET A 146 -0.88 -1.05 4.30
CA MET A 146 -0.38 -1.33 5.64
C MET A 146 1.01 -1.97 5.58
N LEU A 147 1.27 -2.89 4.63
CA LEU A 147 2.62 -3.45 4.40
C LEU A 147 3.64 -2.40 4.02
N VAL A 148 3.22 -1.38 3.27
CA VAL A 148 4.08 -0.25 2.90
C VAL A 148 4.36 0.65 4.10
N LEU A 149 3.37 0.84 4.99
CA LEU A 149 3.49 1.75 6.12
C LEU A 149 4.33 1.17 7.28
N VAL A 150 4.20 -0.12 7.59
CA VAL A 150 4.82 -0.71 8.79
C VAL A 150 6.34 -0.64 8.88
N PRO A 151 7.14 -0.70 7.79
CA PRO A 151 8.58 -0.48 7.88
C PRO A 151 8.92 0.88 8.50
N TRP A 152 8.13 1.92 8.19
CA TRP A 152 8.31 3.26 8.74
C TRP A 152 7.82 3.38 10.17
N LEU A 153 6.71 2.72 10.51
CA LEU A 153 6.17 2.71 11.88
C LEU A 153 7.11 1.98 12.85
N PHE A 154 7.61 0.80 12.46
CA PHE A 154 8.41 -0.05 13.34
C PHE A 154 9.84 0.47 13.53
N ALA A 155 10.41 1.16 12.53
CA ALA A 155 11.70 1.83 12.66
C ALA A 155 11.61 3.25 13.24
N ALA A 156 10.41 3.74 13.57
CA ALA A 156 10.15 5.14 13.87
C ALA A 156 10.96 5.71 15.04
N ARG A 157 11.57 6.88 14.82
CA ARG A 157 12.20 7.66 15.89
C ARG A 157 11.22 8.66 16.55
N VAL A 158 10.28 8.15 17.34
CA VAL A 158 9.31 8.97 18.10
C VAL A 158 9.99 9.85 19.17
N ARG A 159 9.65 11.14 19.21
CA ARG A 159 10.31 12.14 20.10
C ARG A 159 9.46 12.53 21.32
N THR A 160 8.19 12.15 21.32
CA THR A 160 7.21 12.49 22.38
C THR A 160 6.33 11.28 22.68
N TRP A 161 5.73 11.23 23.87
CA TRP A 161 4.77 10.18 24.23
C TRP A 161 3.50 10.24 23.37
N TRP A 162 2.99 11.43 23.09
CA TRP A 162 1.89 11.63 22.14
C TRP A 162 2.22 11.10 20.74
N GLY A 163 3.43 11.38 20.24
CA GLY A 163 3.87 10.83 18.96
C GLY A 163 4.02 9.30 19.00
N SER A 164 4.42 8.74 20.14
CA SER A 164 4.45 7.29 20.34
C SER A 164 3.05 6.67 20.33
N ALA A 165 2.10 7.27 21.05
CA ALA A 165 0.71 6.83 21.07
C ALA A 165 0.09 6.87 19.66
N LEU A 166 0.32 7.94 18.90
CA LEU A 166 -0.18 8.04 17.52
C LEU A 166 0.42 6.95 16.61
N VAL A 167 1.74 6.72 16.68
CA VAL A 167 2.38 5.64 15.92
C VAL A 167 1.87 4.27 16.36
N ALA A 168 1.58 4.08 17.65
CA ALA A 168 1.02 2.84 18.17
C ALA A 168 -0.40 2.58 17.66
N VAL A 169 -1.25 3.60 17.56
CA VAL A 169 -2.58 3.49 16.95
C VAL A 169 -2.50 3.12 15.47
N LEU A 170 -1.59 3.76 14.73
CA LEU A 170 -1.34 3.41 13.32
C LEU A 170 -0.82 1.98 13.18
N ALA A 171 0.10 1.56 14.05
CA ALA A 171 0.63 0.20 14.08
C ALA A 171 -0.47 -0.83 14.43
N LEU A 172 -1.34 -0.53 15.39
CA LEU A 172 -2.48 -1.37 15.74
C LEU A 172 -3.40 -1.58 14.54
N GLY A 173 -3.81 -0.48 13.88
CA GLY A 173 -4.66 -0.54 12.70
C GLY A 173 -4.02 -1.29 11.54
N ALA A 174 -2.71 -1.09 11.31
CA ALA A 174 -1.96 -1.79 10.28
C ALA A 174 -1.85 -3.30 10.54
N VAL A 175 -1.44 -3.68 11.76
CA VAL A 175 -1.24 -5.08 12.12
C VAL A 175 -2.58 -5.82 12.20
N LEU A 176 -3.63 -5.26 12.78
CA LEU A 176 -4.98 -5.85 12.79
C LEU A 176 -5.65 -5.88 11.40
N THR A 177 -5.07 -5.21 10.42
CA THR A 177 -5.52 -5.34 9.02
C THR A 177 -4.76 -6.44 8.31
N GLU A 178 -3.43 -6.51 8.48
CA GLU A 178 -2.57 -7.37 7.65
C GLU A 178 -1.57 -8.21 8.48
N PRO A 179 -1.70 -9.56 8.52
CA PRO A 179 -0.80 -10.43 9.27
C PRO A 179 0.66 -10.41 8.75
N GLN A 180 0.90 -10.24 7.45
CA GLN A 180 2.25 -10.17 6.88
C GLN A 180 3.04 -8.94 7.34
N THR A 181 2.41 -7.96 7.99
CA THR A 181 3.13 -6.86 8.65
C THR A 181 4.16 -7.35 9.66
N LEU A 182 3.93 -8.52 10.26
CA LEU A 182 4.85 -9.15 11.22
C LEU A 182 6.20 -9.55 10.60
N LEU A 183 6.30 -9.68 9.27
CA LEU A 183 7.58 -9.82 8.56
C LEU A 183 8.55 -8.68 8.91
N PHE A 184 8.02 -7.49 9.18
CA PHE A 184 8.80 -6.30 9.52
C PHE A 184 9.01 -6.10 11.03
N ALA A 185 8.43 -6.96 11.89
CA ALA A 185 8.56 -6.84 13.34
C ALA A 185 10.01 -6.72 13.87
N PRO A 186 11.03 -7.36 13.25
CA PRO A 186 12.43 -7.15 13.65
C PRO A 186 12.88 -5.67 13.63
N LEU A 187 12.25 -4.80 12.82
CA LEU A 187 12.53 -3.36 12.81
C LEU A 187 12.19 -2.66 14.12
N LEU A 188 11.35 -3.24 14.98
CA LEU A 188 11.10 -2.70 16.31
C LEU A 188 12.41 -2.55 17.10
N VAL A 189 13.38 -3.45 16.91
CA VAL A 189 14.71 -3.36 17.54
C VAL A 189 15.40 -2.02 17.21
N VAL A 190 15.20 -1.49 15.99
CA VAL A 190 15.74 -0.19 15.55
C VAL A 190 15.12 0.97 16.33
N ALA A 191 13.84 0.86 16.70
CA ALA A 191 13.16 1.87 17.51
C ALA A 191 13.68 1.87 18.96
N TRP A 192 14.01 0.70 19.51
CA TRP A 192 14.60 0.52 20.84
C TRP A 192 16.09 0.89 20.92
N TRP A 193 16.81 0.90 19.80
CA TRP A 193 18.24 1.23 19.77
C TRP A 193 18.49 2.74 19.95
N ARG A 194 18.45 3.23 21.19
CA ARG A 194 18.65 4.64 21.53
C ARG A 194 19.50 4.84 22.81
N PRO A 195 20.25 5.94 22.90
CA PRO A 195 20.89 6.33 24.15
C PRO A 195 19.84 6.88 25.13
N GLY A 196 19.80 6.32 26.35
CA GLY A 196 18.93 6.79 27.44
C GLY A 196 17.60 6.01 27.60
N LEU A 197 17.27 5.63 28.83
CA LEU A 197 16.10 4.82 29.18
C LEU A 197 14.77 5.46 28.74
N ARG A 198 14.58 6.76 29.00
CA ARG A 198 13.36 7.49 28.62
C ARG A 198 13.09 7.45 27.12
N ASP A 199 14.13 7.52 26.31
CA ASP A 199 14.00 7.48 24.85
C ASP A 199 13.69 6.08 24.32
N ARG A 200 14.19 5.04 25.00
CA ARG A 200 13.85 3.64 24.71
C ARG A 200 12.40 3.32 25.06
N LEU A 201 11.94 3.74 26.25
CA LEU A 201 10.57 3.49 26.71
C LEU A 201 9.51 4.11 25.80
N ARG A 202 9.85 5.14 25.00
CA ARG A 202 8.93 5.68 23.99
C ARG A 202 8.66 4.70 22.84
N ALA A 203 9.43 3.62 22.66
CA ALA A 203 9.12 2.57 21.70
C ALA A 203 8.11 1.53 22.25
N LEU A 204 7.85 1.56 23.57
CA LEU A 204 7.00 0.57 24.24
C LEU A 204 5.55 0.55 23.72
N PRO A 205 4.83 1.68 23.57
CA PRO A 205 3.44 1.64 23.09
C PRO A 205 3.30 0.97 21.72
N VAL A 206 4.21 1.28 20.80
CA VAL A 206 4.22 0.69 19.44
C VAL A 206 4.49 -0.81 19.54
N THR A 207 5.46 -1.21 20.36
CA THR A 207 5.81 -2.63 20.54
C THR A 207 4.66 -3.42 21.16
N VAL A 208 4.01 -2.89 22.20
CA VAL A 208 2.86 -3.51 22.85
C VAL A 208 1.69 -3.65 21.87
N ALA A 209 1.37 -2.58 21.13
CA ALA A 209 0.33 -2.62 20.11
C ALA A 209 0.61 -3.69 19.04
N THR A 210 1.85 -3.74 18.51
CA THR A 210 2.26 -4.74 17.51
C THR A 210 2.21 -6.16 18.06
N VAL A 211 2.65 -6.41 19.30
CA VAL A 211 2.64 -7.75 19.89
C VAL A 211 1.21 -8.24 20.15
N LEU A 212 0.35 -7.40 20.72
CA LEU A 212 -1.04 -7.77 21.01
C LEU A 212 -1.84 -7.98 19.72
N ALA A 213 -1.75 -7.05 18.76
CA ALA A 213 -2.40 -7.21 17.46
C ALA A 213 -1.82 -8.39 16.67
N GLY A 214 -0.51 -8.58 16.73
CA GLY A 214 0.18 -9.69 16.09
C GLY A 214 -0.28 -11.04 16.64
N ALA A 215 -0.44 -11.16 17.96
CA ALA A 215 -0.97 -12.37 18.59
C ALA A 215 -2.41 -12.66 18.13
N ALA A 216 -3.26 -11.63 18.03
CA ALA A 216 -4.62 -11.77 17.51
C ALA A 216 -4.62 -12.23 16.04
N GLN A 217 -3.75 -11.67 15.21
CA GLN A 217 -3.63 -12.06 13.79
C GLN A 217 -3.06 -13.46 13.61
N VAL A 218 -2.02 -13.84 14.36
CA VAL A 218 -1.48 -15.20 14.31
C VAL A 218 -2.53 -16.20 14.75
N THR A 219 -3.27 -15.91 15.82
CA THR A 219 -4.38 -16.75 16.27
C THR A 219 -5.40 -16.89 15.14
N THR A 220 -5.85 -15.78 14.56
CA THR A 220 -6.81 -15.76 13.44
C THR A 220 -6.31 -16.57 12.25
N ALA A 221 -5.05 -16.39 11.85
CA ALA A 221 -4.46 -17.11 10.73
C ALA A 221 -4.35 -18.62 10.97
N LEU A 222 -4.20 -19.06 12.24
CA LEU A 222 -4.14 -20.47 12.61
C LEU A 222 -5.52 -21.11 12.82
N THR A 223 -6.53 -20.33 13.22
CA THR A 223 -7.86 -20.84 13.57
C THR A 223 -8.91 -20.66 12.49
N THR A 224 -8.63 -19.85 11.46
CA THR A 224 -9.59 -19.56 10.39
C THR A 224 -9.12 -20.16 9.08
N GLU A 225 -9.97 -20.99 8.47
CA GLU A 225 -9.70 -21.61 7.18
C GLU A 225 -9.58 -20.55 6.07
N ARG A 226 -8.58 -20.73 5.20
CA ARG A 226 -8.41 -19.89 4.01
C ARG A 226 -9.19 -20.48 2.85
N ALA A 227 -10.05 -19.68 2.24
CA ALA A 227 -10.74 -20.07 1.01
C ALA A 227 -9.76 -20.22 -0.18
N SER A 228 -8.67 -19.45 -0.20
CA SER A 228 -7.62 -19.57 -1.22
C SER A 228 -6.69 -20.73 -0.89
N ARG A 229 -6.54 -21.65 -1.85
CA ARG A 229 -5.52 -22.71 -1.79
C ARG A 229 -4.12 -22.08 -1.86
N PRO A 230 -3.13 -22.62 -1.14
CA PRO A 230 -1.73 -22.26 -1.34
C PRO A 230 -1.29 -22.52 -2.79
N GLY A 231 -0.38 -21.68 -3.27
CA GLY A 231 0.31 -21.91 -4.54
C GLY A 231 1.57 -22.74 -4.35
N ASP A 232 2.11 -23.25 -5.45
CA ASP A 232 3.39 -23.96 -5.50
C ASP A 232 4.30 -23.33 -6.57
N PRO A 233 4.76 -22.08 -6.37
CA PRO A 233 5.58 -21.38 -7.36
C PRO A 233 6.99 -21.98 -7.42
N SER A 234 7.47 -22.28 -8.63
CA SER A 234 8.89 -22.54 -8.82
C SER A 234 9.72 -21.27 -8.57
N ILE A 235 11.03 -21.42 -8.35
CA ILE A 235 11.96 -20.27 -8.27
C ILE A 235 11.86 -19.41 -9.55
N ARG A 236 11.65 -20.06 -10.69
CA ARG A 236 11.49 -19.37 -11.98
C ARG A 236 10.22 -18.54 -12.02
N ASP A 237 9.10 -19.03 -11.47
CA ASP A 237 7.85 -18.27 -11.36
C ASP A 237 8.04 -17.01 -10.51
N VAL A 238 8.73 -17.16 -9.38
CA VAL A 238 9.02 -16.04 -8.49
C VAL A 238 9.85 -14.99 -9.21
N VAL A 239 10.94 -15.37 -9.87
CA VAL A 239 11.86 -14.44 -10.55
C VAL A 239 11.21 -13.80 -11.77
N HIS A 240 10.66 -14.59 -12.69
CA HIS A 240 10.03 -14.05 -13.90
C HIS A 240 8.82 -13.18 -13.58
N GLY A 241 7.97 -13.65 -12.66
CA GLY A 241 6.83 -12.89 -12.20
C GLY A 241 7.26 -11.60 -11.51
N TYR A 242 8.31 -11.61 -10.68
CA TYR A 242 8.83 -10.39 -10.04
C TYR A 242 9.27 -9.34 -11.07
N LEU A 243 9.97 -9.78 -12.12
CA LEU A 243 10.45 -8.89 -13.19
C LEU A 243 9.30 -8.32 -14.04
N LEU A 244 8.31 -9.13 -14.38
CA LEU A 244 7.20 -8.74 -15.26
C LEU A 244 6.05 -8.02 -14.53
N GLN A 245 5.95 -8.17 -13.20
CA GLN A 245 4.82 -7.63 -12.43
C GLN A 245 5.28 -6.57 -11.41
N PRO A 246 5.90 -6.86 -10.26
CA PRO A 246 6.42 -5.84 -9.34
C PRO A 246 7.36 -4.82 -9.99
N LEU A 247 8.41 -5.29 -10.68
CA LEU A 247 9.42 -4.39 -11.24
C LEU A 247 8.85 -3.57 -12.39
N ALA A 248 8.17 -4.20 -13.36
CA ALA A 248 7.54 -3.48 -14.46
C ALA A 248 6.43 -2.54 -13.96
N GLY A 249 5.58 -3.02 -13.05
CA GLY A 249 4.46 -2.30 -12.45
C GLY A 249 4.86 -1.09 -11.60
N ALA A 250 6.10 -1.06 -11.11
CA ALA A 250 6.69 0.11 -10.46
C ALA A 250 6.87 1.30 -11.42
N TRP A 251 7.02 1.04 -12.72
CA TRP A 251 7.38 2.06 -13.73
C TRP A 251 6.31 2.30 -14.79
N THR A 252 5.45 1.31 -15.06
CA THR A 252 4.36 1.42 -16.03
C THR A 252 3.18 0.57 -15.62
N ARG A 253 1.97 1.07 -15.87
CA ARG A 253 0.73 0.30 -15.70
C ARG A 253 0.48 -0.70 -16.84
N ARG A 254 1.23 -0.59 -17.95
CA ARG A 254 1.09 -1.44 -19.14
C ARG A 254 2.09 -2.59 -19.09
N VAL A 255 1.99 -3.47 -18.09
CA VAL A 255 2.94 -4.58 -17.93
C VAL A 255 2.97 -5.53 -19.14
N GLY A 256 1.85 -5.72 -19.84
CA GLY A 256 1.83 -6.46 -21.09
C GLY A 256 2.68 -5.86 -22.20
N SER A 257 2.81 -4.51 -22.26
CA SER A 257 3.74 -3.87 -23.20
C SER A 257 5.20 -4.12 -22.85
N VAL A 258 5.52 -4.35 -21.57
CA VAL A 258 6.86 -4.77 -21.14
C VAL A 258 7.12 -6.22 -21.55
N ALA A 259 6.13 -7.11 -21.41
CA ALA A 259 6.23 -8.48 -21.92
C ALA A 259 6.45 -8.50 -23.45
N ALA A 260 5.72 -7.68 -24.22
CA ALA A 260 5.94 -7.54 -25.66
C ALA A 260 7.34 -7.00 -25.99
N ALA A 261 7.84 -6.03 -25.21
CA ALA A 261 9.20 -5.54 -25.38
C ALA A 261 10.26 -6.62 -25.08
N VAL A 262 10.04 -7.44 -24.06
CA VAL A 262 10.90 -8.61 -23.72
C VAL A 262 10.85 -9.66 -24.83
N GLU A 263 9.70 -9.89 -25.44
CA GLU A 263 9.57 -10.79 -26.59
C GLU A 263 10.41 -10.30 -27.78
N HIS A 264 10.33 -9.01 -28.11
CA HIS A 264 11.04 -8.45 -29.27
C HIS A 264 12.54 -8.20 -29.04
N HIS A 265 12.95 -7.82 -27.82
CA HIS A 265 14.32 -7.36 -27.53
C HIS A 265 15.05 -8.24 -26.51
N GLY A 266 14.42 -9.33 -26.04
CA GLY A 266 14.96 -10.25 -25.05
C GLY A 266 14.88 -9.75 -23.60
N ALA A 267 15.38 -10.58 -22.69
CA ALA A 267 15.30 -10.35 -21.24
C ALA A 267 16.01 -9.06 -20.75
N VAL A 268 16.88 -8.47 -21.58
CA VAL A 268 17.62 -7.23 -21.24
C VAL A 268 16.68 -6.09 -20.84
N VAL A 269 15.46 -6.04 -21.40
CA VAL A 269 14.44 -5.03 -21.10
C VAL A 269 14.08 -4.97 -19.62
N VAL A 270 14.09 -6.12 -18.92
CA VAL A 270 13.76 -6.20 -17.49
C VAL A 270 14.99 -6.46 -16.62
N VAL A 271 15.97 -7.23 -17.11
CA VAL A 271 17.17 -7.56 -16.35
C VAL A 271 18.07 -6.33 -16.14
N LEU A 272 18.26 -5.48 -17.14
CA LEU A 272 19.10 -4.30 -16.98
C LEU A 272 18.52 -3.32 -15.94
N PRO A 273 17.23 -2.91 -15.99
CA PRO A 273 16.62 -2.12 -14.92
C PRO A 273 16.70 -2.80 -13.55
N ALA A 274 16.49 -4.13 -13.47
CA ALA A 274 16.60 -4.87 -12.22
C ALA A 274 18.00 -4.76 -11.61
N VAL A 275 19.04 -4.95 -12.43
CA VAL A 275 20.44 -4.83 -12.01
C VAL A 275 20.76 -3.40 -11.57
N LEU A 276 20.33 -2.38 -12.32
CA LEU A 276 20.54 -0.98 -11.96
C LEU A 276 19.89 -0.62 -10.63
N VAL A 277 18.66 -1.08 -10.39
CA VAL A 277 17.97 -0.92 -9.10
C VAL A 277 18.72 -1.65 -7.99
N ALA A 278 19.12 -2.92 -8.21
CA ALA A 278 19.86 -3.70 -7.22
C ALA A 278 21.19 -3.03 -6.85
N VAL A 279 21.95 -2.55 -7.84
CA VAL A 279 23.20 -1.82 -7.62
C VAL A 279 22.95 -0.55 -6.82
N LEU A 280 21.92 0.24 -7.16
CA LEU A 280 21.56 1.44 -6.41
C LEU A 280 21.28 1.14 -4.93
N LEU A 281 20.47 0.11 -4.66
CA LEU A 281 20.16 -0.32 -3.29
C LEU A 281 21.41 -0.79 -2.54
N VAL A 282 22.25 -1.63 -3.18
CA VAL A 282 23.50 -2.14 -2.58
C VAL A 282 24.46 -1.00 -2.27
N VAL A 283 24.68 -0.07 -3.20
CA VAL A 283 25.55 1.08 -2.95
C VAL A 283 25.03 1.91 -1.78
N ALA A 284 23.72 2.17 -1.70
CA ALA A 284 23.14 2.87 -0.56
C ALA A 284 23.30 2.13 0.77
N VAL A 285 23.24 0.80 0.78
CA VAL A 285 23.54 -0.02 1.96
C VAL A 285 25.02 0.08 2.35
N VAL A 286 25.94 0.09 1.39
CA VAL A 286 27.39 0.20 1.67
C VAL A 286 27.74 1.57 2.24
N VAL A 287 27.23 2.66 1.64
CA VAL A 287 27.66 4.03 1.98
C VAL A 287 26.76 4.72 3.01
N GLY A 288 25.52 4.26 3.18
CA GLY A 288 24.53 4.90 4.05
C GLY A 288 24.80 4.71 5.54
N PRO A 289 24.24 5.56 6.42
CA PRO A 289 24.28 5.35 7.86
C PRO A 289 23.46 4.10 8.24
N TRP A 290 23.81 3.43 9.34
CA TRP A 290 23.22 2.13 9.71
C TRP A 290 21.69 2.09 9.68
N ARG A 291 20.99 3.16 10.12
CA ARG A 291 19.52 3.22 10.07
C ARG A 291 18.99 3.23 8.65
N ALA A 292 19.65 3.94 7.74
CA ALA A 292 19.31 3.93 6.33
C ALA A 292 19.60 2.55 5.71
N ARG A 293 20.71 1.91 6.09
CA ARG A 293 21.02 0.52 5.63
C ARG A 293 19.90 -0.43 5.99
N VAL A 294 19.49 -0.45 7.25
CA VAL A 294 18.41 -1.32 7.73
C VAL A 294 17.09 -1.02 7.02
N GLN A 295 16.76 0.26 6.83
CA GLN A 295 15.53 0.64 6.13
C GLN A 295 15.56 0.27 4.64
N VAL A 296 16.67 0.51 3.93
CA VAL A 296 16.85 0.13 2.51
C VAL A 296 16.75 -1.40 2.36
N LEU A 297 17.39 -2.15 3.26
CA LEU A 297 17.29 -3.62 3.28
C LEU A 297 15.85 -4.07 3.54
N ALA A 298 15.15 -3.46 4.51
CA ALA A 298 13.77 -3.80 4.79
C ALA A 298 12.85 -3.55 3.59
N LEU A 299 13.00 -2.42 2.90
CA LEU A 299 12.20 -2.10 1.71
C LEU A 299 12.53 -3.02 0.54
N GLY A 300 13.82 -3.24 0.25
CA GLY A 300 14.26 -4.09 -0.86
C GLY A 300 13.95 -5.58 -0.66
N ILE A 301 14.33 -6.15 0.48
CA ILE A 301 14.02 -7.56 0.81
C ILE A 301 12.52 -7.73 1.02
N GLY A 302 11.86 -6.79 1.71
CA GLY A 302 10.42 -6.80 1.92
C GLY A 302 9.64 -6.84 0.61
N SER A 303 10.09 -6.10 -0.41
CA SER A 303 9.52 -6.16 -1.75
C SER A 303 9.51 -7.58 -2.32
N VAL A 304 10.64 -8.29 -2.26
CA VAL A 304 10.78 -9.66 -2.77
C VAL A 304 9.99 -10.65 -1.91
N VAL A 305 10.08 -10.55 -0.58
CA VAL A 305 9.41 -11.46 0.36
C VAL A 305 7.90 -11.33 0.25
N VAL A 306 7.34 -10.12 0.18
CA VAL A 306 5.89 -9.89 0.03
C VAL A 306 5.38 -10.49 -1.28
N TRP A 307 6.13 -10.31 -2.38
CA TRP A 307 5.81 -10.94 -3.66
C TRP A 307 5.80 -12.48 -3.56
N THR A 308 6.88 -13.06 -3.05
CA THR A 308 6.99 -14.52 -2.89
C THR A 308 5.89 -15.06 -1.98
N ALA A 309 5.62 -14.40 -0.87
CA ALA A 309 4.56 -14.79 0.07
C ALA A 309 3.19 -14.73 -0.60
N ALA A 310 2.91 -13.75 -1.46
CA ALA A 310 1.66 -13.69 -2.20
C ALA A 310 1.46 -14.92 -3.10
N LEU A 311 2.51 -15.35 -3.81
CA LEU A 311 2.49 -16.53 -4.69
C LEU A 311 2.34 -17.85 -3.91
N VAL A 312 3.06 -18.00 -2.80
CA VAL A 312 2.99 -19.20 -1.96
C VAL A 312 1.65 -19.31 -1.24
N LEU A 313 1.12 -18.21 -0.73
CA LEU A 313 -0.11 -18.22 0.06
C LEU A 313 -1.39 -18.20 -0.79
N ASN A 314 -1.29 -17.90 -2.09
CA ASN A 314 -2.45 -17.79 -2.97
C ASN A 314 -2.15 -18.39 -4.34
N ALA A 315 -2.79 -19.52 -4.65
CA ALA A 315 -2.71 -20.13 -5.98
C ALA A 315 -3.12 -19.15 -7.11
N SER A 316 -4.09 -18.26 -6.86
CA SER A 316 -4.52 -17.23 -7.80
C SER A 316 -3.46 -16.16 -8.11
N ALA A 317 -2.39 -16.08 -7.30
CA ALA A 317 -1.25 -15.20 -7.57
C ALA A 317 -0.17 -15.89 -8.42
N ASN A 318 -0.18 -17.24 -8.48
CA ASN A 318 0.75 -17.99 -9.30
C ASN A 318 0.28 -18.02 -10.77
N GLY A 319 0.79 -17.10 -11.57
CA GLY A 319 0.51 -17.00 -13.01
C GLY A 319 1.34 -17.94 -13.88
N GLN A 320 2.04 -18.93 -13.30
CA GLN A 320 2.92 -19.87 -14.01
C GLN A 320 3.97 -19.14 -14.90
N TRP A 321 4.51 -18.05 -14.36
CA TRP A 321 5.42 -17.11 -15.04
C TRP A 321 6.71 -17.75 -15.57
N GLY A 322 7.11 -18.88 -15.01
CA GLY A 322 8.27 -19.66 -15.38
C GLY A 322 7.97 -20.78 -16.37
N GLU A 323 6.71 -21.17 -16.55
CA GLU A 323 6.29 -22.26 -17.42
C GLU A 323 5.79 -21.75 -18.77
N GLN A 324 5.10 -20.62 -18.78
CA GLN A 324 4.52 -20.05 -19.99
C GLN A 324 5.54 -19.19 -20.77
N ALA A 325 5.38 -19.14 -22.09
CA ALA A 325 6.13 -18.21 -22.92
C ALA A 325 5.77 -16.76 -22.59
N VAL A 326 6.73 -15.85 -22.72
CA VAL A 326 6.52 -14.41 -22.43
C VAL A 326 5.37 -13.81 -23.27
N THR A 327 5.17 -14.35 -24.48
CA THR A 327 4.09 -13.97 -25.40
C THR A 327 2.70 -14.07 -24.75
N ALA A 328 2.48 -15.04 -23.86
CA ALA A 328 1.23 -15.23 -23.12
C ALA A 328 0.90 -14.05 -22.19
N PHE A 329 1.92 -13.25 -21.82
CA PHE A 329 1.76 -12.12 -20.91
C PHE A 329 1.66 -10.77 -21.62
N THR A 330 1.71 -10.72 -22.96
CA THR A 330 1.63 -9.47 -23.74
C THR A 330 0.29 -8.75 -23.59
N ALA A 331 -0.78 -9.49 -23.32
CA ALA A 331 -2.11 -8.99 -23.01
C ALA A 331 -2.44 -9.02 -21.51
N ALA A 332 -1.51 -9.48 -20.66
CA ALA A 332 -1.79 -9.63 -19.23
C ALA A 332 -1.87 -8.25 -18.55
N PRO A 333 -2.92 -8.01 -17.75
CA PRO A 333 -2.98 -6.83 -16.91
C PRO A 333 -2.00 -6.93 -15.72
N PRO A 334 -1.74 -5.82 -15.02
CA PRO A 334 -1.05 -5.86 -13.73
C PRO A 334 -1.83 -6.68 -12.70
N THR A 335 -1.11 -7.41 -11.85
CA THR A 335 -1.72 -8.12 -10.71
C THR A 335 -1.70 -7.30 -9.43
N ARG A 336 -2.78 -7.37 -8.63
CA ARG A 336 -2.85 -6.72 -7.31
C ARG A 336 -1.75 -7.17 -6.35
N TYR A 337 -1.32 -8.43 -6.46
CA TYR A 337 -0.27 -9.03 -5.62
C TYR A 337 1.11 -8.39 -5.84
N ALA A 338 1.30 -7.69 -6.96
CA ALA A 338 2.53 -6.97 -7.24
C ALA A 338 2.59 -5.57 -6.60
N ALA A 339 1.46 -5.03 -6.15
CA ALA A 339 1.36 -3.61 -5.82
C ALA A 339 2.19 -3.22 -4.59
N ALA A 340 2.05 -3.93 -3.47
CA ALA A 340 2.86 -3.65 -2.28
C ALA A 340 4.36 -3.83 -2.54
N SER A 341 4.72 -4.87 -3.30
CA SER A 341 6.10 -5.14 -3.73
C SER A 341 6.67 -3.97 -4.57
N ALA A 342 5.94 -3.52 -5.59
CA ALA A 342 6.32 -2.38 -6.43
C ALA A 342 6.48 -1.09 -5.62
N VAL A 343 5.58 -0.83 -4.66
CA VAL A 343 5.64 0.35 -3.79
C VAL A 343 6.85 0.29 -2.86
N LEU A 344 7.09 -0.84 -2.18
CA LEU A 344 8.27 -1.04 -1.32
C LEU A 344 9.58 -0.88 -2.11
N LEU A 345 9.68 -1.47 -3.30
CA LEU A 345 10.84 -1.32 -4.18
C LEU A 345 11.09 0.15 -4.53
N THR A 346 10.02 0.87 -4.90
CA THR A 346 10.10 2.28 -5.30
C THR A 346 10.49 3.18 -4.11
N GLU A 347 9.94 2.94 -2.92
CA GLU A 347 10.38 3.62 -1.70
C GLU A 347 11.86 3.34 -1.39
N GLY A 348 12.30 2.09 -1.60
CA GLY A 348 13.71 1.69 -1.48
C GLY A 348 14.61 2.47 -2.44
N VAL A 349 14.20 2.62 -3.71
CA VAL A 349 14.90 3.41 -4.72
C VAL A 349 14.99 4.89 -4.31
N VAL A 350 13.89 5.51 -3.85
CA VAL A 350 13.89 6.91 -3.43
C VAL A 350 14.77 7.12 -2.19
N LEU A 351 14.71 6.23 -1.21
CA LEU A 351 15.57 6.28 -0.03
C LEU A 351 17.04 6.09 -0.40
N ALA A 352 17.37 5.12 -1.25
CA ALA A 352 18.73 4.89 -1.73
C ALA A 352 19.27 6.10 -2.49
N ALA A 353 18.47 6.69 -3.37
CA ALA A 353 18.80 7.94 -4.06
C ALA A 353 19.07 9.09 -3.07
N SER A 354 18.24 9.24 -2.03
CA SER A 354 18.46 10.24 -0.98
C SER A 354 19.78 10.04 -0.25
N VAL A 355 20.18 8.79 0.03
CA VAL A 355 21.48 8.48 0.65
C VAL A 355 22.64 8.91 -0.25
N LEU A 356 22.50 8.75 -1.56
CA LEU A 356 23.55 9.15 -2.51
C LEU A 356 23.64 10.66 -2.71
N ILE A 357 22.50 11.36 -2.65
CA ILE A 357 22.40 12.82 -2.78
C ILE A 357 22.90 13.54 -1.52
N ASP A 358 22.66 12.99 -0.32
CA ASP A 358 23.03 13.65 0.92
C ASP A 358 24.55 13.72 1.11
N ARG A 359 25.09 14.95 1.05
CA ARG A 359 26.52 15.22 1.22
C ARG A 359 26.94 15.28 2.68
N ARG A 360 26.01 15.41 3.63
CA ARG A 360 26.32 15.60 5.06
C ARG A 360 26.93 14.38 5.73
N SER A 361 26.77 13.18 5.15
CA SER A 361 27.32 11.95 5.72
C SER A 361 28.76 11.66 5.31
N ARG A 362 29.39 12.49 4.47
CA ARG A 362 30.73 12.23 3.93
C ARG A 362 31.72 13.28 4.44
N SER A 363 32.72 12.87 5.21
CA SER A 363 33.95 13.67 5.36
C SER A 363 34.73 13.51 4.04
N VAL A 364 34.72 14.54 3.19
CA VAL A 364 35.27 14.43 1.84
C VAL A 364 36.69 14.99 1.84
N ASP A 365 37.69 14.11 1.72
CA ASP A 365 39.01 14.47 1.20
C ASP A 365 38.91 14.80 -0.30
N ALA A 366 39.80 15.63 -0.85
CA ALA A 366 39.69 16.17 -2.20
C ALA A 366 39.48 15.11 -3.31
N GLY A 367 40.08 13.92 -3.19
CA GLY A 367 39.90 12.79 -4.11
C GLY A 367 38.51 12.12 -4.07
N SER A 368 37.74 12.33 -3.00
CA SER A 368 36.37 11.83 -2.82
C SER A 368 35.30 12.71 -3.51
N THR A 369 35.68 13.85 -4.08
CA THR A 369 34.73 14.82 -4.65
C THR A 369 34.05 14.29 -5.91
N TRP A 370 34.80 13.67 -6.84
CA TRP A 370 34.24 13.14 -8.08
C TRP A 370 33.30 11.95 -7.85
N LEU A 371 33.65 11.05 -6.95
CA LEU A 371 32.77 9.96 -6.52
C LEU A 371 31.51 10.50 -5.85
N ALA A 372 31.62 11.59 -5.08
CA ALA A 372 30.46 12.20 -4.46
C ALA A 372 29.52 12.88 -5.47
N ILE A 373 30.08 13.55 -6.48
CA ILE A 373 29.31 14.13 -7.59
C ILE A 373 28.64 13.01 -8.40
N GLY A 374 29.38 11.96 -8.79
CA GLY A 374 28.85 10.83 -9.53
C GLY A 374 27.69 10.15 -8.80
N GLY A 375 27.84 9.86 -7.51
CA GLY A 375 26.78 9.29 -6.68
C GLY A 375 25.54 10.20 -6.60
N ALA A 376 25.72 11.51 -6.41
CA ALA A 376 24.60 12.45 -6.37
C ALA A 376 23.87 12.53 -7.73
N SER A 377 24.59 12.50 -8.84
CA SER A 377 24.02 12.48 -10.20
C SER A 377 23.19 11.22 -10.43
N VAL A 378 23.70 10.05 -10.04
CA VAL A 378 22.95 8.78 -10.10
C VAL A 378 21.69 8.84 -9.22
N GLY A 379 21.80 9.40 -8.01
CA GLY A 379 20.65 9.61 -7.13
C GLY A 379 19.58 10.49 -7.76
N TRP A 380 19.96 11.65 -8.32
CA TRP A 380 19.00 12.53 -8.99
C TRP A 380 18.39 11.92 -10.25
N LEU A 381 19.16 11.14 -11.01
CA LEU A 381 18.64 10.39 -12.15
C LEU A 381 17.58 9.37 -11.71
N ALA A 382 17.82 8.63 -10.63
CA ALA A 382 16.83 7.70 -10.07
C ALA A 382 15.55 8.42 -9.64
N ILE A 383 15.67 9.60 -8.99
CA ILE A 383 14.50 10.44 -8.65
C ILE A 383 13.77 10.91 -9.91
N ALA A 384 14.50 11.33 -10.94
CA ALA A 384 13.90 11.75 -12.20
C ALA A 384 13.13 10.61 -12.88
N VAL A 385 13.63 9.37 -12.85
CA VAL A 385 12.93 8.18 -13.36
C VAL A 385 11.65 7.91 -12.58
N VAL A 386 11.68 7.97 -11.24
CA VAL A 386 10.48 7.79 -10.39
C VAL A 386 9.43 8.86 -10.72
N VAL A 387 9.84 10.13 -10.82
CA VAL A 387 8.94 11.24 -11.15
C VAL A 387 8.40 11.10 -12.57
N ALA A 388 9.23 10.72 -13.55
CA ALA A 388 8.79 10.49 -14.92
C ALA A 388 7.77 9.35 -15.01
N ALA A 389 7.99 8.24 -14.30
CA ALA A 389 7.03 7.15 -14.21
C ALA A 389 5.71 7.61 -13.59
N ALA A 390 5.76 8.40 -12.50
CA ALA A 390 4.58 8.97 -11.87
C ALA A 390 3.79 9.89 -12.83
N VAL A 391 4.47 10.84 -13.48
CA VAL A 391 3.84 11.83 -14.38
C VAL A 391 3.24 11.16 -15.61
N THR A 392 3.95 10.22 -16.23
CA THR A 392 3.48 9.51 -17.43
C THR A 392 2.29 8.57 -17.15
N ASN A 393 2.06 8.21 -15.88
CA ASN A 393 0.95 7.34 -15.44
C ASN A 393 -0.05 8.08 -14.53
N VAL A 394 -0.03 9.42 -14.49
CA VAL A 394 -0.87 10.21 -13.57
C VAL A 394 -2.34 10.21 -13.96
N ALA A 395 -2.63 10.15 -15.26
CA ALA A 395 -4.00 10.19 -15.77
C ALA A 395 -4.77 8.91 -15.33
N PRO A 396 -6.08 9.04 -15.04
CA PRO A 396 -6.92 7.88 -14.83
C PRO A 396 -6.88 6.98 -16.06
N GLY A 397 -7.01 5.68 -15.86
CA GLY A 397 -7.43 4.83 -16.96
C GLY A 397 -7.81 3.46 -16.47
N ASP A 398 -7.88 2.50 -17.38
CA ASP A 398 -8.27 1.11 -17.16
C ASP A 398 -7.83 0.53 -15.81
N THR A 399 -8.85 0.14 -15.05
CA THR A 399 -8.81 -0.58 -13.79
C THR A 399 -9.72 -1.79 -13.93
N GLN A 400 -9.67 -2.69 -12.96
CA GLN A 400 -10.64 -3.80 -12.86
C GLN A 400 -12.11 -3.35 -12.72
N ARG A 401 -12.36 -2.06 -12.47
CA ARG A 401 -13.69 -1.47 -12.24
C ARG A 401 -14.13 -0.52 -13.34
N SER A 402 -13.33 -0.35 -14.38
CA SER A 402 -13.64 0.55 -15.48
C SER A 402 -14.92 0.15 -16.23
N GLY A 403 -15.29 -1.13 -16.20
CA GLY A 403 -16.55 -1.64 -16.76
C GLY A 403 -17.79 -1.38 -15.91
N GLY A 404 -17.66 -0.82 -14.70
CA GLY A 404 -18.77 -0.68 -13.77
C GLY A 404 -19.18 -2.01 -13.12
N PRO A 405 -20.45 -2.16 -12.70
CA PRO A 405 -21.54 -1.19 -12.80
C PRO A 405 -21.49 -0.11 -11.70
N ALA A 406 -21.95 1.10 -12.03
CA ALA A 406 -22.09 2.17 -11.04
C ALA A 406 -23.17 1.83 -10.00
N TRP A 407 -22.88 2.04 -8.73
CA TRP A 407 -23.72 1.64 -7.61
C TRP A 407 -25.01 2.45 -7.49
N ARG A 408 -24.89 3.78 -7.43
CA ARG A 408 -26.02 4.70 -7.18
C ARG A 408 -27.21 4.52 -8.14
N PRO A 409 -27.02 4.42 -9.47
CA PRO A 409 -28.15 4.23 -10.39
C PRO A 409 -28.91 2.93 -10.15
N GLN A 410 -28.21 1.85 -9.77
CA GLN A 410 -28.85 0.56 -9.50
C GLN A 410 -29.76 0.64 -8.28
N VAL A 411 -29.25 1.18 -7.17
CA VAL A 411 -30.02 1.33 -5.93
C VAL A 411 -31.22 2.25 -6.15
N ALA A 412 -31.01 3.40 -6.81
CA ALA A 412 -32.08 4.35 -7.09
C ALA A 412 -33.22 3.71 -7.90
N SER A 413 -32.89 2.87 -8.89
CA SER A 413 -33.88 2.19 -9.73
C SER A 413 -34.74 1.15 -8.99
N GLN A 414 -34.34 0.76 -7.78
CA GLN A 414 -35.02 -0.26 -6.96
C GLN A 414 -35.94 0.34 -5.90
N THR A 415 -35.97 1.67 -5.75
CA THR A 415 -36.74 2.37 -4.72
C THR A 415 -38.23 2.03 -4.79
N ASP A 416 -38.84 2.05 -5.98
CA ASP A 416 -40.28 1.80 -6.12
C ASP A 416 -40.66 0.35 -5.83
N ALA A 417 -39.78 -0.61 -6.19
CA ALA A 417 -39.95 -2.00 -5.81
C ALA A 417 -39.91 -2.17 -4.28
N CYS A 418 -38.98 -1.49 -3.61
CA CYS A 418 -38.91 -1.51 -2.15
C CYS A 418 -40.08 -0.81 -1.46
N ARG A 419 -40.67 0.23 -2.07
CA ARG A 419 -41.91 0.83 -1.55
C ARG A 419 -43.10 -0.12 -1.62
N ALA A 420 -43.14 -0.99 -2.63
CA ALA A 420 -44.19 -1.99 -2.80
C ALA A 420 -44.05 -3.14 -1.78
N ASP A 421 -42.84 -3.53 -1.42
CA ASP A 421 -42.54 -4.51 -0.35
C ASP A 421 -41.39 -4.03 0.56
N PRO A 422 -41.70 -3.23 1.61
CA PRO A 422 -40.68 -2.68 2.52
C PRO A 422 -39.90 -3.73 3.33
N SER A 423 -40.49 -4.92 3.54
CA SER A 423 -39.85 -6.05 4.20
C SER A 423 -38.98 -6.90 3.26
N GLY A 424 -39.09 -6.66 1.96
CA GLY A 424 -38.41 -7.42 0.93
C GLY A 424 -36.92 -7.13 0.83
N VAL A 425 -36.31 -7.74 -0.19
CA VAL A 425 -34.92 -7.55 -0.55
C VAL A 425 -34.80 -7.32 -2.05
N VAL A 426 -33.76 -6.58 -2.44
CA VAL A 426 -33.43 -6.31 -3.85
C VAL A 426 -31.96 -6.63 -4.12
N HIS A 427 -31.60 -6.82 -5.38
CA HIS A 427 -30.24 -7.25 -5.76
C HIS A 427 -29.49 -6.15 -6.51
N ALA A 428 -28.30 -5.81 -6.03
CA ALA A 428 -27.39 -4.88 -6.70
C ALA A 428 -26.15 -5.63 -7.21
N LYS A 429 -25.72 -5.35 -8.43
CA LYS A 429 -24.48 -5.92 -8.97
C LYS A 429 -23.27 -5.18 -8.38
N THR A 430 -22.25 -5.94 -8.05
CA THR A 430 -20.93 -5.46 -7.64
C THR A 430 -19.90 -5.98 -8.65
N ALA A 431 -18.69 -5.44 -8.68
CA ALA A 431 -17.65 -5.99 -9.54
C ALA A 431 -16.73 -6.86 -8.68
N PRO A 432 -16.61 -8.19 -8.87
CA PRO A 432 -17.21 -9.01 -9.93
C PRO A 432 -18.50 -9.77 -9.54
N TRP A 433 -19.11 -9.47 -8.38
CA TRP A 433 -20.20 -10.29 -7.81
C TRP A 433 -21.58 -9.60 -7.83
N GLY A 434 -22.42 -9.93 -6.86
CA GLY A 434 -23.66 -9.23 -6.56
C GLY A 434 -23.91 -9.27 -5.06
N THR A 435 -24.80 -8.40 -4.60
CA THR A 435 -25.19 -8.34 -3.19
C THR A 435 -26.67 -8.13 -3.04
N THR A 436 -27.20 -8.53 -1.89
CA THR A 436 -28.61 -8.39 -1.55
C THR A 436 -28.77 -7.24 -0.57
N LEU A 437 -29.68 -6.33 -0.88
CA LEU A 437 -29.99 -5.16 -0.09
C LEU A 437 -31.37 -5.34 0.55
N PRO A 438 -31.49 -5.25 1.89
CA PRO A 438 -32.78 -5.11 2.54
C PRO A 438 -33.48 -3.84 2.06
N CYS A 439 -34.79 -3.91 1.78
CA CYS A 439 -35.54 -2.74 1.34
C CYS A 439 -35.63 -1.65 2.41
N THR A 440 -35.54 -2.00 3.70
CA THR A 440 -35.38 -1.04 4.79
C THR A 440 -34.17 -0.13 4.59
N LEU A 441 -33.03 -0.71 4.16
CA LEU A 441 -31.80 0.04 3.90
C LEU A 441 -31.94 0.97 2.70
N VAL A 442 -32.60 0.51 1.62
CA VAL A 442 -32.87 1.32 0.41
C VAL A 442 -33.83 2.48 0.71
N LEU A 443 -34.82 2.26 1.56
CA LEU A 443 -35.79 3.30 1.95
C LEU A 443 -35.28 4.25 3.05
N GLY A 444 -34.06 4.02 3.56
CA GLY A 444 -33.45 4.86 4.61
C GLY A 444 -33.89 4.52 6.04
N GLY A 445 -34.58 3.40 6.25
CA GLY A 445 -34.82 2.84 7.58
C GLY A 445 -33.53 2.25 8.13
N ARG A 446 -33.03 2.81 9.23
CA ARG A 446 -31.83 2.33 9.93
C ARG A 446 -32.16 1.31 10.99
#